data_AF-A0A509C610-F1
#
_entry.id   AF-A0A509C610-F1
#
_cell.length_a   1.000
_cell.length_b   1.000
_cell.length_c   1.000
_cell.angle_alpha   90.00
_cell.angle_beta   90.00
_cell.angle_gamma   90.00
#
_symmetry.space_group_name_H-M   'P 1'
#
loop_
_entity.id
_entity.type
_entity.pdbx_description
1 polymer ?
#
loop_
_entity_poly.entity_id
_entity_poly.type
_entity_poly.pdbx_seq_one_letter_code
_entity_poly.pdbx_strand_id
1 'polypeptide(L)'
;MQYLADSVPDRQLLAPVSSLARYHTLEWLNYIATELHKGFTPLFRPDTPETLKPAVRAGLEKKLQYVDESLSDDQWICGQRFTIADAYLFTVLRWAYGVKLNMDGLTHIESYMQRVAKRPTVAAALKAEGLN
;
A
#
# COMPACT_ATOMS: atom_id res chain seq x y z
N MET A 1 -5.53 12.42 -1.66
CA MET A 1 -4.96 11.82 -2.88
C MET A 1 -5.84 12.05 -4.12
N GLN A 2 -7.14 11.71 -4.10
CA GLN A 2 -8.03 11.85 -5.26
C GLN A 2 -8.04 13.27 -5.88
N TYR A 3 -8.20 14.32 -5.06
CA TYR A 3 -8.15 15.72 -5.53
C TYR A 3 -6.91 16.05 -6.38
N LEU A 4 -5.72 15.58 -5.96
CA LEU A 4 -4.48 15.81 -6.69
C LEU A 4 -4.41 14.98 -7.97
N ALA A 5 -4.95 13.77 -7.99
CA ALA A 5 -4.98 12.95 -9.20
C ALA A 5 -5.94 13.53 -10.25
N ASP A 6 -7.10 14.03 -9.81
CA ASP A 6 -8.12 14.62 -10.66
C ASP A 6 -7.68 15.97 -11.27
N SER A 7 -6.70 16.66 -10.67
CA SER A 7 -6.15 17.90 -11.23
C SER A 7 -5.12 17.70 -12.36
N VAL A 8 -4.65 16.45 -12.57
CA VAL A 8 -3.69 16.09 -13.63
C VAL A 8 -4.12 14.82 -14.38
N PRO A 9 -5.29 14.81 -15.04
CA PRO A 9 -5.88 13.61 -15.64
C PRO A 9 -4.96 12.93 -16.68
N ASP A 10 -4.12 13.70 -17.38
CA ASP A 10 -3.15 13.17 -18.35
C ASP A 10 -2.09 12.25 -17.71
N ARG A 11 -1.88 12.34 -16.40
CA ARG A 11 -0.99 11.45 -15.64
C ARG A 11 -1.63 10.13 -15.28
N GLN A 12 -2.95 9.99 -15.46
CA GLN A 12 -3.71 8.75 -15.27
C GLN A 12 -3.53 8.11 -13.88
N LEU A 13 -3.28 8.93 -12.86
CA LEU A 13 -3.09 8.47 -11.47
C LEU A 13 -4.40 8.01 -10.82
N LEU A 14 -5.53 8.37 -11.42
CA LEU A 14 -6.86 7.90 -11.12
C LEU A 14 -7.67 7.94 -12.42
N ALA A 15 -8.43 6.88 -12.70
CA ALA A 15 -9.19 6.82 -13.94
C ALA A 15 -10.36 7.83 -13.96
N PRO A 16 -10.89 8.19 -15.15
CA PRO A 16 -11.98 9.14 -15.28
C PRO A 16 -13.23 8.72 -14.50
N VAL A 17 -14.06 9.70 -14.13
CA VAL A 17 -15.37 9.47 -13.52
C VAL A 17 -16.21 8.55 -14.42
N SER A 18 -17.03 7.71 -13.79
CA SER A 18 -17.88 6.71 -14.46
C SER A 18 -17.15 5.58 -15.18
N SER A 19 -15.82 5.46 -15.05
CA SER A 19 -15.08 4.26 -15.48
C SER A 19 -15.01 3.22 -14.37
N LEU A 20 -15.18 1.94 -14.72
CA LEU A 20 -15.07 0.85 -13.75
C LEU A 20 -13.68 0.80 -13.08
N ALA A 21 -12.63 1.10 -13.85
CA ALA A 21 -11.25 1.18 -13.34
C ALA A 21 -11.09 2.22 -12.21
N ARG A 22 -11.85 3.33 -12.25
CA ARG A 22 -11.83 4.32 -11.16
C ARG A 22 -12.35 3.68 -9.88
N TYR A 23 -13.48 2.98 -9.96
CA TYR A 23 -14.09 2.35 -8.79
C TYR A 23 -13.23 1.22 -8.20
N HIS A 24 -12.52 0.44 -9.03
CA HIS A 24 -11.52 -0.50 -8.50
C HIS A 24 -10.32 0.19 -7.84
N THR A 25 -9.90 1.36 -8.32
CA THR A 25 -8.88 2.15 -7.62
C THR A 25 -9.40 2.66 -6.27
N LEU A 26 -10.66 3.12 -6.23
CA LEU A 26 -11.30 3.59 -4.99
C LEU A 26 -11.54 2.44 -4.00
N GLU A 27 -11.89 1.25 -4.49
CA GLU A 27 -11.99 0.01 -3.73
C GLU A 27 -10.67 -0.30 -3.01
N TRP A 28 -9.55 -0.29 -3.76
CA TRP A 28 -8.22 -0.48 -3.16
C TRP A 28 -7.85 0.62 -2.18
N LEU A 29 -8.14 1.90 -2.48
CA LEU A 29 -7.90 2.97 -1.51
C LEU A 29 -8.69 2.77 -0.21
N ASN A 30 -9.93 2.30 -0.29
CA ASN A 30 -10.73 2.00 0.88
C ASN A 30 -10.13 0.82 1.67
N TYR A 31 -9.79 -0.28 0.99
CA TYR A 31 -9.15 -1.44 1.61
C TYR A 31 -7.84 -1.06 2.30
N ILE A 32 -6.95 -0.31 1.64
CA ILE A 32 -5.69 0.15 2.21
C ILE A 32 -5.95 1.04 3.43
N ALA A 33 -6.93 1.93 3.37
CA ALA A 33 -7.25 2.83 4.47
C ALA A 33 -7.78 2.08 5.70
N THR A 34 -8.74 1.17 5.53
CA THR A 34 -9.47 0.56 6.64
C THR A 34 -8.84 -0.75 7.10
N GLU A 35 -8.37 -1.59 6.19
CA GLU A 35 -7.89 -2.92 6.52
C GLU A 35 -6.41 -2.94 6.84
N LEU A 36 -5.61 -2.13 6.14
CA LEU A 36 -4.17 -2.06 6.34
C LEU A 36 -3.79 -0.92 7.27
N HIS A 37 -3.95 0.34 6.87
CA HIS A 37 -3.49 1.49 7.65
C HIS A 37 -4.11 1.50 9.05
N LYS A 38 -5.44 1.39 9.18
CA LYS A 38 -6.06 1.27 10.50
C LYS A 38 -5.69 -0.03 11.22
N GLY A 39 -5.44 -1.12 10.50
CA GLY A 39 -4.90 -2.36 11.06
C GLY A 39 -3.55 -2.19 11.75
N PHE A 40 -2.66 -1.33 11.24
CA PHE A 40 -1.37 -1.00 11.87
C PHE A 40 -1.49 -0.08 13.10
N THR A 41 -2.59 0.67 13.23
CA THR A 41 -2.73 1.71 14.26
C THR A 41 -2.45 1.20 15.69
N PRO A 42 -2.98 0.04 16.14
CA PRO A 42 -2.70 -0.48 17.48
C PRO A 42 -1.21 -0.81 17.73
N LEU A 43 -0.42 -1.07 16.69
CA LEU A 43 1.02 -1.34 16.87
C LEU A 43 1.83 -0.07 17.16
N PHE A 44 1.28 1.11 16.84
CA PHE A 44 1.94 2.41 17.01
C PHE A 44 1.42 3.22 18.18
N ARG A 45 0.27 2.85 18.75
CA ARG A 45 -0.31 3.61 19.86
C ARG A 45 0.29 3.18 21.20
N PRO A 46 0.66 4.14 22.07
CA PRO A 46 1.25 3.83 23.37
C PRO A 46 0.25 3.22 24.36
N ASP A 47 -1.04 3.39 24.13
CA ASP A 47 -2.12 2.88 25.00
C ASP A 47 -2.61 1.47 24.59
N THR A 48 -2.03 0.86 23.56
CA THR A 48 -2.41 -0.51 23.17
C THR A 48 -1.77 -1.52 24.10
N PRO A 49 -2.57 -2.38 24.77
CA PRO A 49 -2.03 -3.45 25.61
C PRO A 49 -1.08 -4.37 24.83
N GLU A 50 0.09 -4.67 25.39
CA GLU A 50 1.09 -5.56 24.74
C GLU A 50 0.50 -6.95 24.44
N THR A 51 -0.44 -7.42 25.26
CA THR A 51 -1.13 -8.70 25.09
C THR A 51 -1.98 -8.77 23.81
N LEU A 52 -2.40 -7.63 23.25
CA LEU A 52 -3.17 -7.58 22.01
C LEU A 52 -2.29 -7.56 20.75
N LYS A 53 -1.04 -7.12 20.85
CA LYS A 53 -0.17 -6.94 19.68
C LYS A 53 0.07 -8.23 18.88
N PRO A 54 0.23 -9.43 19.48
CA PRO A 54 0.35 -10.67 18.71
C PRO A 54 -0.87 -10.96 17.82
N ALA A 55 -2.09 -10.75 18.33
CA ALA A 55 -3.31 -10.95 17.55
C ALA A 55 -3.44 -9.93 16.41
N VAL A 56 -3.05 -8.67 16.66
CA VAL A 56 -3.02 -7.62 15.62
C VAL A 56 -2.03 -7.97 14.52
N ARG A 57 -0.82 -8.43 14.88
CA ARG A 57 0.21 -8.87 13.92
C ARG A 57 -0.28 -10.02 13.04
N ALA A 58 -0.83 -11.08 13.65
CA ALA A 58 -1.37 -12.22 12.91
C ALA A 58 -2.51 -11.81 11.95
N GLY A 59 -3.38 -10.88 12.38
CA GLY A 59 -4.43 -10.32 11.53
C GLY A 59 -3.88 -9.55 10.33
N LEU A 60 -2.80 -8.77 10.52
CA LEU A 60 -2.13 -8.06 9.44
C LEU A 60 -1.43 -9.02 8.48
N GLU A 61 -0.71 -10.03 8.97
CA GLU A 61 -0.02 -11.03 8.16
C GLU A 61 -0.99 -11.77 7.22
N LYS A 62 -2.19 -12.11 7.71
CA LYS A 62 -3.25 -12.67 6.86
C LYS A 62 -3.71 -11.71 5.76
N LYS A 63 -3.82 -10.41 6.04
CA LYS A 63 -4.18 -9.41 5.02
C LYS A 63 -3.05 -9.22 4.00
N LEU A 64 -1.81 -9.35 4.42
CA LEU A 64 -0.66 -9.28 3.52
C LEU A 64 -0.62 -10.46 2.54
N GLN A 65 -1.07 -11.64 2.93
CA GLN A 65 -1.26 -12.77 1.99
C GLN A 65 -2.24 -12.41 0.87
N TYR A 66 -3.39 -11.81 1.21
CA TYR A 66 -4.36 -11.35 0.21
C TYR A 66 -3.78 -10.27 -0.73
N VAL A 67 -2.98 -9.34 -0.19
CA VAL A 67 -2.30 -8.33 -0.99
C VAL A 67 -1.27 -8.97 -1.93
N ASP A 68 -0.51 -9.96 -1.46
CA ASP A 68 0.47 -10.68 -2.28
C ASP A 68 -0.20 -11.43 -3.43
N GLU A 69 -1.28 -12.16 -3.16
CA GLU A 69 -2.09 -12.82 -4.19
C GLU A 69 -2.64 -11.83 -5.22
N SER A 70 -3.07 -10.65 -4.76
CA SER A 70 -3.57 -9.56 -5.63
C SER A 70 -2.48 -8.93 -6.49
N LEU A 71 -1.21 -9.15 -6.19
CA LEU A 71 -0.05 -8.67 -6.95
C LEU A 71 0.57 -9.76 -7.83
N SER A 72 -0.05 -10.94 -7.93
CA SER A 72 0.50 -12.12 -8.63
C SER A 72 0.80 -11.93 -10.11
N ASP A 73 0.09 -11.02 -10.79
CA ASP A 73 0.34 -10.67 -12.20
C ASP A 73 1.61 -9.82 -12.41
N ASP A 74 2.35 -9.50 -11.34
CA ASP A 74 3.55 -8.66 -11.31
C ASP A 74 3.37 -7.25 -11.92
N GLN A 75 2.14 -6.74 -11.82
CA GLN A 75 1.77 -5.39 -12.24
C GLN A 75 1.67 -4.44 -11.01
N TRP A 76 0.95 -3.34 -11.17
CA TRP A 76 0.53 -2.47 -10.07
C TRP A 76 -0.78 -2.99 -9.46
N ILE A 77 -1.18 -2.47 -8.31
CA ILE A 77 -2.32 -3.03 -7.56
C ILE A 77 -3.66 -2.91 -8.31
N CYS A 78 -3.77 -1.98 -9.26
CA CYS A 78 -4.94 -1.81 -10.12
C CYS A 78 -4.67 -2.21 -11.59
N GLY A 79 -3.66 -3.05 -11.84
CA GLY A 79 -3.28 -3.52 -13.17
C GLY A 79 -2.11 -2.75 -13.77
N GLN A 80 -2.13 -2.48 -15.07
CA GLN A 80 -0.95 -2.04 -15.83
C GLN A 80 -0.50 -0.59 -15.57
N ARG A 81 -1.34 0.25 -14.93
CA ARG A 81 -1.02 1.66 -14.66
C ARG A 81 -0.77 1.91 -13.18
N PHE A 82 0.28 2.67 -12.89
CA PHE A 82 0.55 3.15 -11.53
C PHE A 82 -0.51 4.19 -11.15
N THR A 83 -1.12 4.02 -9.98
CA THR A 83 -2.20 4.87 -9.48
C THR A 83 -1.87 5.45 -8.10
N ILE A 84 -2.76 6.31 -7.59
CA ILE A 84 -2.71 6.74 -6.20
C ILE A 84 -2.90 5.60 -5.19
N ALA A 85 -3.52 4.47 -5.57
CA ALA A 85 -3.60 3.30 -4.70
C ALA A 85 -2.21 2.71 -4.46
N ASP A 86 -1.34 2.72 -5.47
CA ASP A 86 0.03 2.21 -5.35
C ASP A 86 0.89 3.07 -4.43
N ALA A 87 0.78 4.40 -4.56
CA ALA A 87 1.47 5.32 -3.66
C ALA A 87 1.08 5.08 -2.19
N TYR A 88 -0.20 4.80 -1.95
CA TYR A 88 -0.70 4.53 -0.60
C TYR A 88 -0.28 3.14 -0.10
N LEU A 89 -0.44 2.11 -0.92
CA LEU A 89 -0.09 0.73 -0.57
C LEU A 89 1.41 0.62 -0.24
N PHE A 90 2.28 1.16 -1.09
CA PHE A 90 3.72 1.21 -0.84
C PHE A 90 4.04 1.86 0.51
N THR A 91 3.42 3.00 0.82
CA THR A 91 3.62 3.70 2.09
C THR A 91 3.27 2.81 3.30
N VAL A 92 2.12 2.13 3.25
CA VAL A 92 1.66 1.28 4.35
C VAL A 92 2.46 -0.02 4.44
N LEU A 93 2.84 -0.63 3.32
CA LEU A 93 3.67 -1.83 3.31
C LEU A 93 5.07 -1.60 3.90
N ARG A 94 5.64 -0.39 3.78
CA ARG A 94 6.89 -0.03 4.48
C ARG A 94 6.79 -0.21 5.99
N TRP A 95 5.61 -0.03 6.58
CA TRP A 95 5.40 -0.25 8.01
C TRP A 95 5.50 -1.72 8.40
N ALA A 96 5.10 -2.65 7.53
CA ALA A 96 5.25 -4.09 7.76
C ALA A 96 6.71 -4.45 8.03
N TYR A 97 7.64 -3.90 7.23
CA TYR A 97 9.07 -4.03 7.44
C TYR A 97 9.53 -3.32 8.72
N GLY A 98 9.08 -2.09 8.95
CA GLY A 98 9.46 -1.30 10.14
C GLY A 98 9.07 -1.96 11.47
N VAL A 99 7.91 -2.64 11.53
CA VAL A 99 7.46 -3.37 12.72
C VAL A 99 7.84 -4.85 12.71
N LYS A 100 8.55 -5.31 11.67
CA LYS A 100 9.03 -6.69 11.50
C LYS A 100 7.88 -7.71 11.55
N LEU A 101 6.86 -7.52 10.72
CA LEU A 101 5.90 -8.60 10.42
C LEU A 101 6.61 -9.73 9.66
N ASN A 102 6.05 -10.94 9.71
CA ASN A 102 6.53 -12.01 8.86
C ASN A 102 6.15 -11.71 7.40
N MET A 103 7.17 -11.53 6.55
CA MET A 103 7.03 -11.27 5.11
C MET A 103 7.51 -12.45 4.26
N ASP A 104 7.89 -13.56 4.89
CA ASP A 104 8.45 -14.72 4.20
C ASP A 104 7.42 -15.32 3.24
N GLY A 105 7.86 -15.61 2.00
CA GLY A 105 7.00 -16.16 0.96
C GLY A 105 6.13 -15.12 0.22
N LEU A 106 6.08 -13.86 0.66
CA LEU A 106 5.33 -12.78 -0.01
C LEU A 106 6.14 -12.17 -1.17
N THR A 107 6.46 -13.01 -2.15
CA THR A 107 7.38 -12.65 -3.25
C THR A 107 6.81 -11.61 -4.22
N HIS A 108 5.49 -11.52 -4.36
CA HIS A 108 4.86 -10.52 -5.21
C HIS A 108 4.90 -9.13 -4.55
N ILE A 109 4.69 -9.06 -3.24
CA ILE A 109 4.95 -7.84 -2.46
C ILE A 109 6.41 -7.43 -2.59
N GLU A 110 7.36 -8.35 -2.48
CA GLU A 110 8.78 -8.02 -2.61
C GLU A 110 9.09 -7.38 -3.97
N SER A 111 8.69 -8.03 -5.07
CA SER A 111 8.85 -7.49 -6.43
C SER A 111 8.17 -6.12 -6.59
N TYR A 112 6.94 -6.00 -6.07
CA TYR A 112 6.17 -4.76 -6.11
C TYR A 112 6.88 -3.62 -5.38
N MET A 113 7.37 -3.85 -4.16
CA MET A 113 8.07 -2.84 -3.36
C MET A 113 9.33 -2.35 -4.07
N GLN A 114 10.12 -3.26 -4.67
CA GLN A 114 11.29 -2.90 -5.45
C GLN A 114 10.92 -2.06 -6.69
N ARG A 115 9.85 -2.45 -7.40
CA ARG A 115 9.37 -1.76 -8.59
C ARG A 115 8.86 -0.35 -8.27
N VAL A 116 8.14 -0.15 -7.17
CA VAL A 116 7.68 1.18 -6.73
C VAL A 116 8.87 2.04 -6.28
N ALA A 117 9.81 1.49 -5.52
CA ALA A 117 10.99 2.22 -5.03
C ALA A 117 11.89 2.75 -6.15
N LYS A 118 11.98 2.03 -7.29
CA LYS A 118 12.74 2.45 -8.49
C LYS A 118 12.13 3.65 -9.21
N ARG A 119 10.90 4.08 -8.90
CA ARG A 119 10.28 5.25 -9.55
C ARG A 119 11.00 6.54 -9.11
N PRO A 120 11.48 7.40 -10.02
CA PRO A 120 12.24 8.60 -9.66
C PRO A 120 11.53 9.52 -8.66
N THR A 121 10.21 9.68 -8.79
CA THR A 121 9.42 10.52 -7.87
C THR A 121 9.27 9.89 -6.49
N VAL A 122 9.25 8.57 -6.38
CA VAL A 122 9.21 7.85 -5.10
C VAL A 122 10.57 7.97 -4.41
N ALA A 123 11.66 7.69 -5.14
CA ALA A 123 13.01 7.85 -4.62
C ALA A 123 13.30 9.29 -4.15
N ALA A 124 12.83 10.30 -4.90
CA ALA A 124 12.94 11.70 -4.51
C ALA A 124 12.15 12.02 -3.23
N ALA A 125 10.93 11.47 -3.07
CA ALA A 125 10.15 11.65 -1.86
C ALA A 125 10.81 10.99 -0.64
N LEU A 126 11.29 9.75 -0.78
CA LEU A 126 12.03 9.05 0.27
C LEU A 126 13.25 9.85 0.72
N LYS A 127 14.06 10.33 -0.23
CA LYS A 127 15.23 11.18 0.05
C LYS A 127 14.85 12.47 0.76
N ALA A 128 13.79 13.15 0.34
CA ALA A 128 13.33 14.40 0.97
C ALA A 128 12.86 14.18 2.42
N GLU A 129 12.36 13.00 2.74
CA GLU A 129 11.97 12.59 4.10
C GLU A 129 13.13 11.98 4.92
N GLY A 130 14.35 11.90 4.36
CA GLY A 130 15.52 11.30 5.03
C GLY A 130 15.47 9.78 5.14
N LEU A 131 14.73 9.12 4.24
CA LEU A 131 14.56 7.68 4.19
C LEU A 131 15.34 7.13 2.99
N ASN A 132 16.17 6.11 3.21
CA ASN A 132 16.95 5.42 2.17
C ASN A 132 16.38 4.03 1.91
#